data_AF-A0A2I1J6Q4-F1
#
_entry.id   AF-A0A2I1J6Q4-F1
#
_cell.length_a   1.000
_cell.length_b   1.000
_cell.length_c   1.000
_cell.angle_alpha   90.00
_cell.angle_beta   90.00
_cell.angle_gamma   90.00
#
_symmetry.space_group_name_H-M   'P 1'
#
loop_
_entity.id
_entity.type
_entity.pdbx_description
1 polymer ?
#
loop_
_entity_poly.entity_id
_entity_poly.type
_entity_poly.pdbx_seq_one_letter_code
_entity_poly.pdbx_strand_id
1 'polypeptide(L)'
;MALGTNPEPQGLVNPPLDELMEHADSKYALAMFAARRARQINSYFTQLNEGLLQNVGPLVEYQNQEKPLSIAFREINEGLLEETLGEDE
;
A
#
# COMPACT_ATOMS: atom_id res chain seq x y z
N MET A 1 17.06 25.09 -15.63
CA MET A 1 17.89 23.87 -15.71
C MET A 1 18.02 23.35 -14.28
N ALA A 2 17.12 22.46 -13.85
CA ALA A 2 17.17 21.92 -12.49
C ALA A 2 18.21 20.79 -12.48
N LEU A 3 19.38 21.10 -11.90
CA LEU A 3 20.42 20.12 -11.58
C LEU A 3 20.01 19.41 -10.27
N GLY A 4 19.27 18.32 -10.39
CA GLY A 4 18.97 17.42 -9.29
C GLY A 4 18.79 16.03 -9.85
N THR A 5 19.63 15.07 -9.44
CA THR A 5 19.39 13.66 -9.73
C THR A 5 18.12 13.26 -8.99
N ASN A 6 17.04 12.92 -9.70
CA ASN A 6 15.91 12.26 -9.06
C ASN A 6 16.42 10.87 -8.67
N PRO A 7 16.62 10.58 -7.37
CA PRO A 7 17.13 9.27 -6.98
C PRO A 7 16.11 8.22 -7.42
N GLU A 8 16.53 7.19 -8.16
CA GLU A 8 15.66 6.03 -8.36
C GLU A 8 15.48 5.33 -7.01
N PRO A 9 14.28 5.36 -6.42
CA PRO A 9 14.05 4.75 -5.13
C PRO A 9 14.23 3.22 -5.22
N GLN A 10 14.90 2.63 -4.24
CA GLN A 10 15.12 1.18 -4.17
C GLN A 10 14.65 0.60 -2.84
N GLY A 11 14.03 -0.58 -2.89
CA GLY A 11 13.56 -1.28 -1.70
C GLY A 11 12.46 -0.49 -0.97
N LEU A 12 12.66 -0.24 0.33
CA LEU A 12 11.63 0.37 1.20
C LEU A 12 11.20 1.77 0.76
N VAL A 13 12.08 2.53 0.11
CA VAL A 13 11.78 3.91 -0.33
C VAL A 13 11.08 3.96 -1.69
N ASN A 14 10.76 2.79 -2.28
CA ASN A 14 9.99 2.66 -3.51
C ASN A 14 8.60 2.09 -3.17
N PRO A 15 7.51 2.84 -3.39
CA PRO A 15 7.41 4.18 -4.01
C PRO A 15 7.93 5.33 -3.12
N PRO A 16 8.33 6.48 -3.71
CA PRO A 16 8.74 7.67 -2.96
C PRO A 16 7.65 8.16 -2.01
N LEU A 17 8.05 8.69 -0.85
CA LEU A 17 7.10 9.24 0.11
C LEU A 17 6.29 10.42 -0.45
N ASP A 18 6.89 11.24 -1.30
CA ASP A 18 6.20 12.41 -1.86
C ASP A 18 5.03 12.00 -2.77
N GLU A 19 5.21 10.94 -3.57
CA GLU A 19 4.13 10.37 -4.40
C GLU A 19 3.01 9.79 -3.51
N LEU A 20 3.38 9.02 -2.46
CA LEU A 20 2.41 8.46 -1.52
C LEU A 20 1.60 9.54 -0.78
N MET A 21 2.20 10.69 -0.51
CA MET A 21 1.55 11.81 0.17
C MET A 21 0.52 12.53 -0.72
N GLU A 22 0.51 12.30 -2.03
CA GLU A 22 -0.56 12.78 -2.91
C GLU A 22 -1.90 12.05 -2.66
N HIS A 23 -1.84 10.88 -2.02
CA HIS A 23 -2.99 10.01 -1.76
C HIS A 23 -3.51 10.06 -0.32
N ALA A 24 -2.96 10.92 0.55
CA ALA A 24 -3.35 11.00 1.95
C ALA A 24 -3.14 12.41 2.55
N ASP A 25 -4.06 12.84 3.42
CA ASP A 25 -4.06 14.19 4.00
C ASP A 25 -2.87 14.46 4.95
N SER A 26 -2.27 13.41 5.52
CA SER A 26 -1.13 13.53 6.41
C SER A 26 -0.31 12.25 6.46
N LYS A 27 0.93 12.36 6.95
CA LYS A 27 1.80 11.19 7.19
C LYS A 27 1.16 10.16 8.13
N TYR A 28 0.34 10.62 9.08
CA TYR A 28 -0.38 9.74 10.01
C TYR A 28 -1.53 9.01 9.32
N ALA A 29 -2.28 9.71 8.45
CA ALA A 29 -3.32 9.12 7.61
C ALA A 29 -2.71 8.05 6.69
N LEU A 30 -1.65 8.38 5.94
CA LEU A 30 -0.92 7.44 5.09
C LEU A 30 -0.47 6.19 5.86
N ALA A 31 0.12 6.37 7.05
CA ALA A 31 0.58 5.26 7.88
C ALA A 31 -0.59 4.35 8.31
N MET A 32 -1.74 4.93 8.66
CA MET A 32 -2.93 4.17 9.04
C MET A 32 -3.55 3.46 7.83
N PHE A 33 -3.65 4.15 6.70
CA PHE A 33 -4.19 3.62 5.44
C PHE A 33 -3.39 2.41 4.98
N ALA A 34 -2.07 2.56 4.84
CA ALA A 34 -1.17 1.49 4.45
C ALA A 34 -1.20 0.33 5.46
N ALA A 35 -1.27 0.61 6.77
CA ALA A 35 -1.33 -0.42 7.80
C ALA A 35 -2.64 -1.23 7.76
N ARG A 36 -3.79 -0.57 7.57
CA ARG A 36 -5.09 -1.25 7.41
C ARG A 36 -5.07 -2.17 6.19
N ARG A 37 -4.61 -1.65 5.05
CA ARG A 37 -4.53 -2.43 3.81
C ARG A 37 -3.54 -3.60 3.92
N ALA A 38 -2.37 -3.39 4.51
CA ALA A 38 -1.39 -4.44 4.74
C ALA A 38 -1.95 -5.59 5.60
N ARG A 39 -2.77 -5.28 6.61
CA ARG A 39 -3.47 -6.31 7.41
C ARG A 39 -4.47 -7.11 6.57
N GLN A 40 -5.25 -6.44 5.71
CA GLN A 40 -6.19 -7.11 4.79
C GLN A 40 -5.46 -8.09 3.85
N ILE A 41 -4.35 -7.64 3.24
CA ILE A 41 -3.51 -8.48 2.37
C ILE A 41 -2.92 -9.67 3.15
N ASN A 42 -2.44 -9.44 4.37
CA ASN A 42 -1.91 -10.51 5.21
C ASN A 42 -3.00 -11.55 5.57
N SER A 43 -4.20 -11.09 5.93
CA SER A 43 -5.34 -11.97 6.20
C SER A 43 -5.74 -12.77 4.96
N TYR A 44 -5.72 -12.16 3.76
CA TYR A 44 -5.93 -12.88 2.50
C TYR A 44 -4.93 -14.04 2.34
N PHE A 45 -3.62 -13.80 2.54
CA PHE A 45 -2.62 -14.86 2.42
C PHE A 45 -2.77 -15.97 3.46
N THR A 46 -3.19 -15.65 4.69
CA THR A 46 -3.49 -16.66 5.71
C THR A 46 -4.71 -17.51 5.31
N GLN A 47 -5.78 -16.86 4.86
CA GLN A 47 -7.05 -17.49 4.50
C GLN A 47 -7.03 -18.28 3.19
N LEU A 48 -6.13 -17.93 2.26
CA LEU A 48 -5.97 -18.63 0.98
C LEU A 48 -5.72 -20.13 1.20
N ASN A 49 -4.98 -20.48 2.26
CA ASN A 49 -4.69 -21.86 2.64
C ASN A 49 -5.90 -22.58 3.26
N GLU A 50 -6.85 -21.82 3.80
CA GLU A 50 -8.05 -22.31 4.50
C GLU A 50 -9.28 -22.36 3.59
N GLY A 51 -9.20 -21.84 2.36
CA GLY A 51 -10.30 -21.80 1.39
C GLY A 51 -11.39 -20.76 1.71
N LEU A 52 -11.13 -19.85 2.65
CA LEU A 52 -12.09 -18.84 3.13
C LEU A 52 -11.74 -17.47 2.54
N LEU A 53 -12.08 -17.21 1.28
CA LEU A 53 -11.73 -15.95 0.59
C LEU A 53 -12.63 -14.77 1.02
N GLN A 54 -12.52 -14.35 2.28
CA GLN A 54 -13.28 -13.21 2.81
C GLN A 54 -12.57 -11.86 2.56
N ASN A 55 -11.24 -11.86 2.47
CA ASN A 55 -10.45 -10.67 2.24
C ASN A 55 -10.03 -10.51 0.78
N VAL A 56 -9.87 -9.26 0.36
CA VAL A 56 -9.37 -8.91 -0.98
C VAL A 56 -7.85 -9.00 -0.98
N GLY A 57 -7.30 -9.82 -1.88
CA GLY A 57 -5.86 -9.97 -2.06
C GLY A 57 -5.20 -8.75 -2.71
N PRO A 58 -3.89 -8.85 -3.04
CA PRO A 58 -3.16 -7.81 -3.73
C PRO A 58 -3.83 -7.37 -5.04
N LEU A 59 -3.88 -6.07 -5.29
CA LEU A 59 -4.41 -5.44 -6.51
C LEU A 59 -3.31 -5.14 -7.54
N VAL A 60 -2.05 -5.16 -7.10
CA VAL A 60 -0.86 -5.03 -7.94
C VAL A 60 -0.12 -6.35 -8.05
N GLU A 61 0.72 -6.47 -9.08
CA GLU A 61 1.69 -7.56 -9.14
C GLU A 61 2.66 -7.48 -7.95
N TYR A 62 2.98 -8.64 -7.39
CA TYR A 62 3.84 -8.75 -6.22
C TYR A 62 4.83 -9.90 -6.38
N GLN A 63 5.99 -9.75 -5.74
CA GLN A 63 7.03 -10.76 -5.77
C GLN A 63 6.78 -11.81 -4.70
N ASN A 64 7.34 -13.02 -4.88
CA ASN A 64 7.24 -14.05 -3.86
C ASN A 64 7.87 -13.57 -2.54
N GLN A 65 7.17 -13.79 -1.42
CA GLN A 65 7.56 -13.36 -0.07
C GLN A 65 7.66 -11.83 0.14
N GLU A 66 7.08 -11.05 -0.75
CA GLU A 66 6.99 -9.61 -0.56
C GLU A 66 6.15 -9.25 0.68
N LYS A 67 6.57 -8.20 1.39
CA LYS A 67 5.89 -7.78 2.61
C LYS A 67 4.55 -7.12 2.27
N PRO A 68 3.44 -7.47 2.95
CA PRO A 68 2.13 -6.87 2.71
C PRO A 68 2.11 -5.34 2.74
N LEU A 69 2.94 -4.72 3.58
CA LEU A 69 3.06 -3.27 3.65
C LEU A 69 3.67 -2.66 2.39
N SER A 70 4.65 -3.31 1.77
CA SER A 70 5.25 -2.86 0.51
C SER A 70 4.25 -2.94 -0.64
N ILE A 71 3.42 -3.98 -0.66
CA ILE A 71 2.32 -4.14 -1.63
C ILE A 71 1.30 -3.00 -1.42
N ALA A 72 0.89 -2.76 -0.17
CA ALA A 72 -0.06 -1.70 0.15
C ALA A 72 0.41 -0.32 -0.31
N PHE A 73 1.69 0.02 -0.12
CA PHE A 73 2.22 1.30 -0.63
C PHE A 73 2.15 1.42 -2.15
N ARG A 74 2.44 0.36 -2.90
CA ARG A 74 2.29 0.40 -4.36
C ARG A 74 0.84 0.55 -4.81
N GLU A 75 -0.09 -0.14 -4.16
CA GLU A 75 -1.51 0.00 -4.47
C GLU A 75 -2.02 1.41 -4.20
N ILE A 76 -1.54 2.05 -3.12
CA ILE A 76 -1.82 3.46 -2.84
C ILE A 76 -1.26 4.34 -3.95
N ASN A 77 0.00 4.13 -4.35
CA ASN A 77 0.67 4.91 -5.40
C ASN A 77 0.02 4.78 -6.78
N GLU A 78 -0.57 3.61 -7.08
CA GLU A 78 -1.32 3.38 -8.31
C GLU A 78 -2.76 3.93 -8.24
N GLY A 79 -3.18 4.48 -7.10
CA GLY A 79 -4.52 5.02 -6.90
C GLY A 79 -5.62 3.96 -6.95
N LEU A 80 -5.28 2.70 -6.63
CA LEU A 80 -6.21 1.56 -6.70
C LEU A 80 -7.13 1.44 -5.48
N LEU A 81 -6.94 2.31 -4.48
CA LEU A 81 -7.61 2.27 -3.20
C LEU A 81 -8.22 3.63 -2.90
N GLU A 82 -9.44 3.63 -2.36
CA GLU A 82 -10.09 4.82 -1.84
C GLU A 82 -9.99 4.81 -0.30
N GLU A 83 -9.43 5.88 0.28
CA GLU A 83 -9.44 6.07 1.73
C GLU A 83 -10.76 6.73 2.15
N THR A 84 -11.70 5.94 2.68
CA THR A 84 -12.87 6.49 3.36
C THR A 84 -12.48 6.87 4.81
N LEU A 85 -12.23 8.16 5.03
CA LEU A 85 -12.03 8.70 6.37
C LEU A 85 -13.38 8.79 7.09
N GLY A 86 -13.81 7.68 7.70
CA GLY A 86 -14.83 7.71 8.75
C GLY A 86 -16.28 7.92 8.32
N GLU A 87 -16.71 7.40 7.17
CA GLU A 87 -18.15 7.28 6.84
C GLU A 87 -18.79 5.97 7.33
N ASP A 88 -18.02 5.10 7.99
CA ASP A 88 -18.52 3.87 8.61
C ASP A 88 -18.88 4.12 10.10
N GLU A 89 -19.91 4.95 10.35
CA GLU A 89 -20.76 4.89 11.55
C GLU A 89 -22.23 4.58 11.17
#